data_AF-A0ABC9Z4R4-F1
#
_entry.id   AF-A0ABC9Z4R4-F1
#
_cell.length_a   1.000
_cell.length_b   1.000
_cell.length_c   1.000
_cell.angle_alpha   90.00
_cell.angle_beta   90.00
_cell.angle_gamma   90.00
#
_symmetry.space_group_name_H-M   'P 1'
#
loop_
_entity.id
_entity.type
_entity.pdbx_description
1 polymer ?
#
loop_
_entity_poly.entity_id
_entity_poly.type
_entity_poly.pdbx_seq_one_letter_code
_entity_poly.pdbx_strand_id
1 'polypeptide(L)'
;MHREHEETMRVDFAEHVRLTSEMVLALSSGTRTELHELDAQRSRLDLSWQQGPHAEDWRYLNKAYSAWAFAPEQARQHLDWARYYREEIGQDQLSAVQWRSIEQAQELSGNAFEVPYERNAPDTYRCAPGTPILEFGADRRRIERER
;
A
#
# COMPACT_ATOMS: atom_id res chain seq x y z
N MET A 1 5.59 -10.23 14.41
CA MET A 1 4.36 -9.75 15.07
C MET A 1 3.53 -10.94 15.55
N HIS A 2 2.92 -10.87 16.74
CA HIS A 2 1.95 -11.87 17.19
C HIS A 2 0.62 -11.69 16.48
N ARG A 3 -0.11 -12.78 16.25
CA ARG A 3 -1.35 -12.76 15.46
C ARG A 3 -2.41 -11.79 15.99
N GLU A 4 -2.58 -11.70 17.31
CA GLU A 4 -3.52 -10.75 17.94
C GLU A 4 -3.15 -9.28 17.68
N HIS A 5 -1.85 -8.97 17.69
CA HIS A 5 -1.37 -7.62 17.37
C HIS A 5 -1.56 -7.30 15.90
N GLU A 6 -1.39 -8.29 15.03
CA GLU A 6 -1.68 -8.15 13.61
C GLU A 6 -3.15 -7.89 13.37
N GLU A 7 -4.05 -8.67 13.97
CA GLU A 7 -5.49 -8.49 13.82
C GLU A 7 -5.94 -7.10 14.29
N THR A 8 -5.42 -6.64 15.43
CA THR A 8 -5.66 -5.26 15.90
C THR A 8 -5.15 -4.22 14.91
N MET A 9 -3.91 -4.38 14.41
CA MET A 9 -3.32 -3.49 13.41
C MET A 9 -4.21 -3.41 12.16
N ARG A 10 -4.76 -4.53 11.70
CA ARG A 10 -5.60 -4.59 10.50
C ARG A 10 -6.93 -3.89 10.70
N VAL A 11 -7.55 -4.04 11.87
CA VAL A 11 -8.80 -3.34 12.21
C VAL A 11 -8.56 -1.84 12.29
N ASP A 12 -7.52 -1.41 12.99
CA ASP A 12 -7.16 0.01 13.11
C ASP A 12 -6.80 0.63 11.76
N PHE A 13 -6.19 -0.14 10.86
CA PHE A 13 -5.89 0.33 9.51
C PHE A 13 -7.14 0.52 8.66
N ALA A 14 -8.11 -0.39 8.74
CA ALA A 14 -9.40 -0.22 8.07
C ALA A 14 -10.12 1.04 8.56
N GLU A 15 -10.06 1.31 9.87
CA GLU A 15 -10.60 2.53 10.47
C GLU A 15 -9.84 3.79 9.99
N HIS A 16 -8.51 3.73 9.92
CA HIS A 16 -7.69 4.81 9.38
C HIS A 16 -8.06 5.16 7.92
N VAL A 17 -8.33 4.14 7.10
CA VAL A 17 -8.81 4.32 5.71
C VAL A 17 -10.22 4.93 5.70
N ARG A 18 -11.16 4.43 6.51
CA ARG A 18 -12.52 4.97 6.64
C ARG A 18 -12.49 6.46 7.00
N LEU A 19 -11.71 6.84 8.02
CA LEU A 19 -11.53 8.24 8.43
C LEU A 19 -10.97 9.10 7.29
N THR A 20 -10.00 8.57 6.53
CA THR A 20 -9.46 9.28 5.35
C THR A 20 -10.52 9.51 4.27
N SER A 21 -11.36 8.51 3.98
CA SER A 21 -12.48 8.66 3.05
C SER A 21 -13.52 9.68 3.54
N GLU A 22 -13.84 9.67 4.84
CA GLU A 22 -14.77 10.64 5.43
C GLU A 22 -14.22 12.06 5.41
N MET A 23 -12.91 12.25 5.61
CA MET A 23 -12.27 13.55 5.44
C MET A 23 -12.47 14.07 4.01
N VAL A 24 -12.28 13.23 2.99
CA VAL A 24 -12.49 13.61 1.58
C VAL A 24 -13.94 14.05 1.34
N LEU A 25 -14.92 13.37 1.92
CA LEU A 25 -16.33 13.77 1.83
C LEU A 25 -16.60 15.08 2.57
N ALA A 26 -16.07 15.23 3.78
CA ALA A 26 -16.23 16.43 4.61
C ALA A 26 -15.58 17.68 3.98
N LEU A 27 -14.56 17.52 3.11
CA LEU A 27 -14.01 18.64 2.34
C LEU A 27 -15.05 19.28 1.39
N SER A 28 -16.04 18.51 0.95
CA SER A 28 -17.07 18.97 0.02
C SER A 28 -18.34 19.51 0.69
N SER A 29 -18.67 18.99 1.88
CA SER A 29 -19.99 19.19 2.50
C SER A 29 -19.98 19.37 4.02
N GLY A 30 -18.82 19.19 4.67
CA GLY A 30 -18.67 19.25 6.11
C GLY A 30 -18.20 20.60 6.62
N THR A 31 -18.17 20.72 7.94
CA THR A 31 -17.64 21.87 8.66
C THR A 31 -16.14 21.73 8.88
N ARG A 32 -15.47 22.87 9.13
CA ARG A 32 -14.06 22.88 9.54
C ARG A 32 -13.81 22.13 10.84
N THR A 33 -14.79 22.13 11.77
CA THR A 33 -14.70 21.39 13.03
C THR A 33 -14.69 19.89 12.80
N GLU A 34 -15.62 19.38 11.98
CA GLU A 34 -15.68 17.95 11.62
C GLU A 34 -14.40 17.49 10.93
N LEU A 35 -13.86 18.28 10.00
CA LEU A 35 -12.57 17.99 9.34
C LEU A 35 -11.42 17.88 10.36
N HIS A 36 -11.37 18.79 11.32
CA HIS A 36 -10.34 18.78 12.36
C HIS A 36 -10.49 17.57 13.29
N GLU A 37 -11.71 17.19 13.64
CA GLU A 37 -11.98 16.02 14.48
C GLU A 37 -11.59 14.71 13.79
N LEU A 38 -11.93 14.56 12.51
CA LEU A 38 -11.54 13.40 11.70
C LEU A 38 -10.01 13.30 11.57
N ASP A 39 -9.33 14.41 11.26
CA ASP A 39 -7.87 14.41 11.16
C ASP A 39 -7.20 14.10 12.51
N ALA A 40 -7.74 14.61 13.61
CA ALA A 40 -7.24 14.32 14.96
C ALA A 40 -7.45 12.86 15.37
N GLN A 41 -8.54 12.21 14.94
CA GLN A 41 -8.77 10.78 15.19
C GLN A 41 -7.81 9.94 14.36
N ARG A 42 -7.70 10.23 13.07
CA ARG A 42 -6.79 9.53 12.15
C ARG A 42 -5.34 9.63 12.60
N SER A 43 -4.89 10.83 12.95
CA SER A 43 -3.51 11.08 13.41
C SER A 43 -3.20 10.36 14.72
N ARG A 44 -4.18 10.21 15.63
CA ARG A 44 -3.99 9.47 16.87
C ARG A 44 -3.72 7.98 16.62
N LEU A 45 -4.47 7.35 15.72
CA LEU A 45 -4.24 5.96 15.33
C LEU A 45 -2.88 5.78 14.65
N ASP A 46 -2.55 6.66 13.71
CA ASP A 46 -1.28 6.59 12.99
C ASP A 46 -0.08 6.76 13.95
N LEU A 47 -0.14 7.75 14.85
CA LEU A 47 0.91 7.99 15.85
C LEU A 47 1.08 6.82 16.82
N SER A 48 -0.01 6.19 17.29
CA SER A 48 0.11 5.07 18.24
C SER A 48 0.84 3.87 17.64
N TRP A 49 0.60 3.59 16.35
CA TRP A 49 1.27 2.48 15.66
C TRP A 49 2.71 2.84 15.26
N GLN A 50 2.95 4.08 14.83
CA GLN A 50 4.30 4.54 14.47
C GLN A 50 5.27 4.59 15.65
N GLN A 51 4.77 4.83 16.87
CA GLN A 51 5.58 4.84 18.09
C GLN A 51 5.68 3.46 18.77
N GLY A 52 4.90 2.48 18.30
CA GLY A 52 4.86 1.13 18.84
C GLY A 52 5.95 0.19 18.30
N PRO A 53 6.06 -1.03 18.87
CA PRO A 53 7.03 -2.05 18.46
C PRO A 53 6.79 -2.62 17.05
N HIS A 54 5.68 -2.24 16.42
CA HIS A 54 5.22 -2.74 15.12
C HIS A 54 5.14 -1.65 14.05
N ALA A 55 5.86 -0.55 14.26
CA ALA A 55 5.88 0.61 13.36
C ALA A 55 6.33 0.26 11.93
N GLU A 56 7.18 -0.76 11.75
CA GLU A 56 7.59 -1.22 10.41
C GLU A 56 6.45 -1.87 9.64
N ASP A 57 5.70 -2.75 10.29
CA ASP A 57 4.55 -3.44 9.69
C ASP A 57 3.43 -2.43 9.36
N TRP A 58 3.17 -1.46 10.25
CA TRP A 58 2.21 -0.38 10.00
C TRP A 58 2.63 0.52 8.84
N ARG A 59 3.91 0.92 8.77
CA ARG A 59 4.45 1.70 7.64
C ARG A 59 4.37 0.94 6.33
N TYR A 60 4.61 -0.36 6.37
CA TYR A 60 4.48 -1.21 5.19
C TYR A 60 3.04 -1.24 4.68
N LEU A 61 2.06 -1.45 5.56
CA LEU A 61 0.64 -1.45 5.20
C LEU A 61 0.18 -0.10 4.61
N ASN A 62 0.62 1.01 5.20
CA ASN A 62 0.38 2.36 4.65
C ASN A 62 0.95 2.52 3.23
N LYS A 63 2.18 2.05 2.99
CA LYS A 63 2.82 2.08 1.66
C LYS A 63 2.08 1.21 0.66
N ALA A 64 1.71 -0.01 1.05
CA ALA A 64 0.95 -0.92 0.20
C ALA A 64 -0.41 -0.31 -0.20
N TYR A 65 -1.13 0.28 0.76
CA TYR A 65 -2.38 0.99 0.50
C TYR A 65 -2.17 2.17 -0.46
N SER A 66 -1.15 3.00 -0.22
CA SER A 66 -0.84 4.13 -1.11
C SER A 66 -0.50 3.66 -2.53
N ALA A 67 0.26 2.57 -2.67
CA ALA A 67 0.58 1.99 -3.98
C ALA A 67 -0.69 1.55 -4.71
N TRP A 68 -1.60 0.86 -4.05
CA TRP A 68 -2.87 0.47 -4.66
C TRP A 68 -3.79 1.66 -4.98
N ALA A 69 -3.88 2.65 -4.09
CA ALA A 69 -4.75 3.80 -4.26
C ALA A 69 -4.31 4.72 -5.41
N PHE A 70 -3.00 4.89 -5.61
CA PHE A 70 -2.44 5.86 -6.56
C PHE A 70 -1.74 5.25 -7.78
N ALA A 71 -1.29 3.99 -7.70
CA ALA A 71 -0.56 3.29 -8.75
C ALA A 71 -0.92 1.78 -8.80
N PRO A 72 -2.20 1.41 -8.99
CA PRO A 72 -2.68 0.03 -8.86
C PRO A 72 -1.98 -0.96 -9.80
N GLU A 73 -1.59 -0.53 -11.01
CA GLU A 73 -0.86 -1.40 -11.95
C GLU A 73 0.53 -1.77 -11.44
N GLN A 74 1.24 -0.84 -10.81
CA GLN A 74 2.54 -1.11 -10.22
C GLN A 74 2.41 -2.01 -8.99
N ALA A 75 1.38 -1.79 -8.17
CA ALA A 75 1.08 -2.64 -7.02
C ALA A 75 0.74 -4.08 -7.45
N ARG A 76 -0.06 -4.23 -8.51
CA ARG A 76 -0.39 -5.53 -9.10
C ARG A 76 0.85 -6.24 -9.63
N GLN A 77 1.66 -5.54 -10.44
CA GLN A 77 2.91 -6.10 -10.96
C GLN A 77 3.84 -6.57 -9.83
N HIS A 78 3.98 -5.78 -8.75
CA HIS A 78 4.77 -6.17 -7.59
C HIS A 78 4.26 -7.44 -6.92
N LEU A 79 2.94 -7.57 -6.75
CA LEU A 79 2.31 -8.76 -6.20
C LEU A 79 2.52 -9.99 -7.09
N ASP A 80 2.40 -9.83 -8.41
CA ASP A 80 2.63 -10.90 -9.39
C ASP A 80 4.08 -11.40 -9.36
N TRP A 81 5.06 -10.48 -9.29
CA TRP A 81 6.46 -10.86 -9.11
C TRP A 81 6.67 -11.61 -7.79
N ALA A 82 6.09 -11.13 -6.68
CA ALA A 82 6.21 -11.79 -5.39
C ALA A 82 5.62 -13.22 -5.44
N ARG A 83 4.52 -13.43 -6.17
CA ARG A 83 3.93 -14.78 -6.40
C ARG A 83 4.87 -15.65 -7.22
N TYR A 84 5.38 -15.13 -8.34
CA TYR A 84 6.33 -15.83 -9.20
C TYR A 84 7.58 -16.30 -8.42
N TYR A 85 8.22 -15.42 -7.64
CA TYR A 85 9.40 -15.80 -6.85
C TYR A 85 9.08 -16.89 -5.82
N ARG A 86 7.89 -16.85 -5.22
CA ARG A 86 7.45 -17.84 -4.25
C ARG A 86 7.15 -19.20 -4.88
N GLU A 87 6.41 -19.22 -5.99
CA GLU A 87 5.88 -20.44 -6.61
C GLU A 87 6.89 -21.10 -7.53
N GLU A 88 7.60 -20.32 -8.36
CA GLU A 88 8.49 -20.84 -9.39
C GLU A 88 9.95 -20.96 -8.90
N ILE A 89 10.38 -20.04 -8.02
CA ILE A 89 11.78 -19.98 -7.56
C ILE A 89 11.91 -20.53 -6.12
N GLY A 90 10.82 -20.63 -5.36
CA GLY A 90 10.84 -21.05 -3.96
C GLY A 90 11.49 -20.03 -3.03
N GLN A 91 11.53 -18.75 -3.41
CA GLN A 91 12.08 -17.65 -2.63
C GLN A 91 10.98 -16.68 -2.19
N ASP A 92 10.71 -16.66 -0.88
CA ASP A 92 9.79 -15.69 -0.30
C ASP A 92 10.44 -14.29 -0.22
N GLN A 93 9.96 -13.37 -1.06
CA GLN A 93 10.37 -11.96 -1.05
C GLN A 93 9.62 -11.14 0.01
N LEU A 94 8.51 -11.67 0.52
CA LEU A 94 7.63 -11.01 1.48
C LEU A 94 7.41 -11.91 2.68
N SER A 95 7.41 -11.32 3.88
CA SER A 95 6.98 -12.03 5.08
C SER A 95 5.47 -12.33 5.02
N ALA A 96 5.00 -13.29 5.83
CA ALA A 96 3.58 -13.62 5.90
C ALA A 96 2.69 -12.42 6.30
N VAL A 97 3.21 -11.49 7.11
CA VAL A 97 2.50 -10.26 7.49
C VAL A 97 2.42 -9.30 6.30
N GLN A 98 3.53 -9.13 5.57
CA GLN A 98 3.60 -8.27 4.38
C GLN A 98 2.66 -8.75 3.28
N TRP A 99 2.61 -10.07 3.04
CA TRP A 99 1.65 -10.69 2.12
C TRP A 99 0.21 -10.27 2.43
N ARG A 100 -0.24 -10.55 3.65
CA ARG A 100 -1.58 -10.20 4.09
C ARG A 100 -1.82 -8.68 4.09
N SER A 101 -0.78 -7.87 4.28
CA SER A 101 -0.87 -6.41 4.21
C SER A 101 -1.09 -5.89 2.79
N ILE A 102 -0.43 -6.45 1.78
CA ILE A 102 -0.71 -6.08 0.38
C ILE A 102 -2.13 -6.50 -0.03
N GLU A 103 -2.57 -7.69 0.39
CA GLU A 103 -3.92 -8.19 0.09
C GLU A 103 -5.00 -7.30 0.72
N GLN A 104 -4.89 -6.97 2.01
CA GLN A 104 -5.81 -6.05 2.66
C GLN A 104 -5.80 -4.65 2.00
N ALA A 105 -4.63 -4.16 1.61
CA ALA A 105 -4.52 -2.87 0.91
C ALA A 105 -5.21 -2.88 -0.46
N GLN A 106 -5.16 -4.00 -1.18
CA GLN A 106 -5.89 -4.19 -2.44
C GLN A 106 -7.41 -4.12 -2.21
N GLU A 107 -7.91 -4.79 -1.17
CA GLU A 107 -9.32 -4.80 -0.81
C GLU A 107 -9.81 -3.40 -0.41
N LEU A 108 -9.13 -2.74 0.52
CA LEU A 108 -9.54 -1.43 1.05
C LEU A 108 -9.47 -0.32 0.00
N SER A 109 -8.60 -0.44 -1.00
CA SER A 109 -8.51 0.52 -2.10
C SER A 109 -9.53 0.28 -3.22
N GLY A 110 -10.35 -0.78 -3.13
CA GLY A 110 -11.33 -1.14 -4.15
C GLY A 110 -10.74 -1.83 -5.39
N ASN A 111 -9.45 -2.22 -5.35
CA ASN A 111 -8.75 -2.88 -6.46
C ASN A 111 -8.81 -4.43 -6.41
N ALA A 112 -9.65 -4.98 -5.52
CA ALA A 112 -9.83 -6.43 -5.39
C ALA A 112 -10.59 -7.07 -6.56
N PHE A 113 -11.38 -6.28 -7.31
CA PHE A 113 -12.04 -6.78 -8.52
C PHE A 113 -11.08 -6.71 -9.71
N GLU A 114 -10.74 -7.87 -10.27
CA GLU A 114 -10.13 -7.96 -11.59
C GLU A 114 -11.12 -7.43 -12.62
N VAL A 115 -10.97 -6.16 -13.00
CA VAL A 115 -11.51 -5.71 -14.27
C VAL A 115 -10.56 -6.26 -15.34
N PRO A 116 -11.04 -7.03 -16.34
CA PRO A 116 -10.20 -7.44 -17.46
C PRO A 116 -9.66 -6.17 -18.14
N TYR A 117 -8.39 -5.87 -17.85
CA TYR A 117 -7.72 -4.63 -18.24
C TYR A 117 -7.66 -4.46 -19.77
N GLU A 118 -7.72 -5.56 -20.52
CA GLU A 118 -7.78 -5.57 -21.99
C GLU A 118 -8.95 -4.77 -22.57
N ARG A 119 -10.02 -4.51 -21.79
CA ARG A 119 -11.21 -3.83 -22.30
C ARG A 119 -11.23 -2.31 -22.06
N ASN A 120 -10.47 -1.78 -21.09
CA ASN A 120 -10.66 -0.41 -20.59
C ASN A 120 -9.37 0.42 -20.38
N ALA A 121 -8.19 -0.08 -20.75
CA ALA A 121 -6.97 0.72 -20.66
C ALA A 121 -6.91 1.79 -21.78
N PRO A 122 -6.73 3.09 -21.47
CA PRO A 122 -6.30 4.04 -22.48
C PRO A 122 -4.88 3.66 -22.96
N ASP A 123 -4.70 3.65 -24.28
CA ASP A 123 -3.54 3.14 -25.04
C ASP A 123 -2.13 3.67 -24.65
N THR A 124 -2.01 4.57 -23.67
CA THR A 124 -0.79 5.33 -23.38
C THR A 124 0.24 4.62 -22.50
N TYR A 125 -0.07 3.47 -21.90
CA TYR A 125 0.87 2.72 -21.04
C TYR A 125 1.25 1.33 -21.55
N ARG A 126 1.22 1.10 -22.87
CA ARG A 126 2.05 0.04 -23.46
C ARG A 126 3.53 0.43 -23.29
N CYS A 127 4.09 0.15 -22.12
CA CYS A 127 5.50 0.32 -21.83
C CYS A 127 6.32 -0.46 -22.86
N ALA A 128 7.07 0.26 -23.69
CA ALA A 128 8.15 -0.31 -24.46
C ALA A 128 9.19 -0.92 -23.48
N PRO A 129 9.85 -2.02 -23.85
CA PRO A 129 10.90 -2.62 -23.03
C PRO A 129 12.01 -1.59 -22.79
N GLY A 130 12.16 -1.14 -21.54
CA GLY A 130 13.16 -0.14 -21.15
C GLY A 130 12.72 0.88 -20.08
N THR A 131 11.44 0.90 -19.66
CA THR A 131 11.01 1.78 -18.56
C THR A 131 11.60 1.30 -17.23
N PRO A 132 12.38 2.13 -16.51
CA PRO A 132 13.04 1.72 -15.29
C PRO A 132 12.01 1.43 -14.19
N ILE A 133 12.20 0.30 -13.52
CA ILE A 133 11.48 -0.08 -12.30
C ILE A 133 11.90 0.90 -11.20
N LEU A 134 10.95 1.55 -10.52
CA LEU A 134 11.25 2.28 -9.29
C LEU A 134 11.55 1.27 -8.18
N GLU A 135 12.83 1.16 -7.81
CA GLU A 135 13.28 0.28 -6.73
C GLU A 135 12.72 0.76 -5.37
N PHE A 136 12.01 -0.13 -4.68
CA PHE A 136 11.60 0.08 -3.29
C PHE A 136 12.77 -0.26 -2.34
N GLY A 137 13.50 0.75 -1.83
CA GLY A 137 14.50 0.55 -0.78
C GLY A 137 15.75 1.43 -0.93
N ALA A 138 16.45 1.69 0.17
CA ALA A 138 17.44 2.76 0.33
C ALA A 138 18.52 2.82 -0.77
N ASP A 139 18.57 3.99 -1.41
CA ASP A 139 19.67 4.62 -2.15
C ASP A 139 21.02 3.89 -2.05
N ARG A 140 21.22 2.85 -2.88
CA ARG A 140 22.56 2.30 -3.13
C ARG A 140 23.17 3.03 -4.30
N ARG A 141 23.90 4.11 -4.01
CA ARG A 141 24.93 4.62 -4.91
C ARG A 141 25.89 3.49 -5.26
N ARG A 142 25.75 2.95 -6.47
CA ARG A 142 26.88 2.39 -7.20
C ARG A 142 27.13 3.31 -8.39
N ILE A 143 27.95 4.34 -8.16
CA ILE A 143 28.65 4.99 -9.26
C ILE A 143 29.65 3.94 -9.75
N GLU A 144 29.32 3.23 -10.83
CA GLU A 144 30.31 2.58 -11.68
C GLU A 144 30.58 3.52 -12.86
N ARG A 145 31.82 4.01 -12.94
CA ARG A 145 32.54 4.36 -14.17
C ARG A 145 34.02 4.21 -13.83
N GLU A 146 34.91 3.62 -14.62
CA GLU A 146 34.93 3.05 -15.96
C GLU A 146 36.30 2.31 -16.05
N ARG A 147 36.37 1.23 -16.84
CA ARG A 147 37.55 0.62 -17.49
C ARG A 147 38.84 0.38 -16.70
#